data_AF-A0A0B6ZFQ4-F1
#
_entry.id   AF-A0A0B6ZFQ4-F1
#
_cell.length_a   1.000
_cell.length_b   1.000
_cell.length_c   1.000
_cell.angle_alpha   90.00
_cell.angle_beta   90.00
_cell.angle_gamma   90.00
#
_symmetry.space_group_name_H-M   'P 1'
#
loop_
_entity.id
_entity.type
_entity.pdbx_description
1 polymer ?
#
loop_
_entity_poly.entity_id
_entity_poly.type
_entity_poly.pdbx_seq_one_letter_code
_entity_poly.pdbx_strand_id
1 'polypeptide(L)'
;LFQINKYYNERVHARKANISKTIREVCKVVQDVLKEVEVQEPRFISSLTEVNMRYEGVEVISPTEFEVVLYLNQMGVFNFVDDGTIPGCAVLKLSDGRKRSMSLWVEFITASGYLSARKIRSRFQTLVAQAVDKCSYRDVVKMIPDTTEVKLRIKERYVVQITPAFRCGG
;
A
#
# COMPACT_ATOMS: atom_id res chain seq x y z
N LEU A 1 32.19 -22.65 2.27
CA LEU A 1 30.88 -22.89 1.62
C LEU A 1 29.93 -23.78 2.44
N PHE A 2 30.37 -24.90 3.02
CA PHE A 2 29.49 -25.83 3.77
C PHE A 2 28.62 -25.17 4.86
N GLN A 3 29.21 -24.35 5.73
CA GLN A 3 28.47 -23.71 6.84
C GLN A 3 27.41 -22.70 6.36
N ILE A 4 27.69 -21.97 5.28
CA ILE A 4 26.73 -21.02 4.69
C ILE A 4 25.55 -21.79 4.08
N ASN A 5 25.83 -22.88 3.34
CA ASN A 5 24.77 -23.72 2.77
C ASN A 5 23.92 -24.38 3.86
N LYS A 6 24.54 -24.86 4.94
CA LYS A 6 23.83 -25.39 6.11
C LYS A 6 22.92 -24.33 6.75
N TYR A 7 23.46 -23.14 7.02
CA TYR A 7 22.69 -22.03 7.58
C TYR A 7 21.53 -21.61 6.67
N TYR A 8 21.75 -21.58 5.35
CA TYR A 8 20.70 -21.28 4.37
C TYR A 8 19.58 -22.34 4.39
N ASN A 9 19.95 -23.61 4.33
CA ASN A 9 18.98 -24.71 4.29
C ASN A 9 18.20 -24.87 5.62
N GLU A 10 18.81 -24.55 6.76
CA GLU A 10 18.16 -24.66 8.06
C GLU A 10 17.45 -23.36 8.45
N ARG A 11 18.21 -22.27 8.63
CA ARG A 11 17.71 -21.03 9.24
C ARG A 11 16.95 -20.16 8.23
N VAL A 12 17.51 -19.97 7.02
CA VAL A 12 16.87 -19.14 6.00
C VAL A 12 15.61 -19.82 5.47
N HIS A 13 15.63 -21.13 5.28
CA HIS A 13 14.45 -21.87 4.82
C HIS A 13 13.32 -21.88 5.86
N ALA A 14 13.64 -22.12 7.14
CA ALA A 14 12.65 -22.02 8.23
C ALA A 14 12.04 -20.60 8.32
N ARG A 15 12.86 -19.55 8.20
CA ARG A 15 12.38 -18.16 8.17
C ARG A 15 11.44 -17.92 6.98
N LYS A 16 11.81 -18.36 5.78
CA LYS A 16 10.97 -18.22 4.56
C LYS A 16 9.61 -18.88 4.73
N ALA A 17 9.57 -20.10 5.26
CA ALA A 17 8.33 -20.83 5.51
C ALA A 17 7.42 -20.10 6.52
N ASN A 18 7.98 -19.65 7.65
CA ASN A 18 7.23 -18.94 8.69
C ASN A 18 6.68 -17.60 8.20
N ILE A 19 7.49 -16.84 7.45
CA ILE A 19 7.07 -15.56 6.87
C ILE A 19 5.98 -15.77 5.81
N SER A 20 6.11 -16.78 4.94
CA SER A 20 5.08 -17.08 3.92
C SER A 20 3.72 -17.41 4.56
N LYS A 21 3.72 -18.21 5.64
CA LYS A 21 2.50 -18.47 6.42
C LYS A 21 1.89 -17.19 7.00
N THR A 22 2.74 -16.33 7.56
CA THR A 22 2.32 -15.06 8.16
C THR A 22 1.75 -14.09 7.12
N ILE A 23 2.39 -13.98 5.96
CA ILE A 23 1.94 -13.12 4.85
C ILE A 23 0.53 -13.50 4.41
N ARG A 24 0.24 -14.80 4.22
CA ARG A 24 -1.11 -15.25 3.82
C ARG A 24 -2.19 -14.82 4.82
N GLU A 25 -1.88 -14.93 6.11
CA GLU A 25 -2.79 -14.53 7.18
C GLU A 25 -3.02 -13.01 7.19
N VAL A 26 -1.94 -12.24 7.12
CA VAL A 26 -1.96 -10.78 7.06
C VAL A 26 -2.71 -10.27 5.83
N CYS A 27 -2.41 -10.81 4.65
CA CYS A 27 -2.99 -10.37 3.38
C CYS A 27 -4.50 -10.60 3.34
N LYS A 28 -5.00 -11.68 3.97
CA LYS A 28 -6.45 -11.94 4.06
C LYS A 28 -7.18 -10.83 4.83
N VAL A 29 -6.59 -10.35 5.93
CA VAL A 29 -7.15 -9.25 6.71
C VAL A 29 -7.09 -7.94 5.92
N VAL A 30 -5.97 -7.67 5.25
CA VAL A 30 -5.80 -6.48 4.42
C VAL A 30 -6.81 -6.44 3.28
N GLN A 31 -7.04 -7.56 2.57
CA GLN A 31 -8.04 -7.66 1.50
C GLN A 31 -9.45 -7.36 1.99
N ASP A 32 -9.84 -7.88 3.16
CA ASP A 32 -11.15 -7.64 3.75
C ASP A 32 -11.34 -6.17 4.15
N VAL A 33 -10.32 -5.53 4.74
CA VAL A 33 -10.32 -4.08 5.01
C VAL A 33 -10.42 -3.27 3.72
N LEU A 34 -9.63 -3.61 2.70
CA LEU A 34 -9.65 -2.89 1.42
C LEU A 34 -10.99 -3.05 0.68
N LYS A 35 -11.68 -4.19 0.84
CA LYS A 35 -13.01 -4.39 0.27
C LYS A 35 -14.03 -3.42 0.89
N GLU A 36 -13.99 -3.20 2.20
CA GLU A 36 -14.84 -2.20 2.87
C GLU A 36 -14.48 -0.75 2.50
N VAL A 37 -13.21 -0.49 2.20
CA VAL A 37 -12.78 0.80 1.62
C VAL A 37 -13.37 0.98 0.22
N GLU A 38 -13.29 -0.03 -0.64
CA GLU A 38 -13.78 0.00 -2.02
C GLU A 38 -15.30 0.23 -2.09
N VAL A 39 -16.07 -0.33 -1.16
CA VAL A 39 -17.52 -0.06 -1.04
C VAL A 39 -17.81 1.44 -0.86
N GLN A 40 -16.95 2.17 -0.15
CA GLN A 40 -17.12 3.61 0.11
C GLN A 40 -16.45 4.49 -0.94
N GLU A 41 -15.37 4.01 -1.53
CA GLU A 41 -14.58 4.73 -2.53
C GLU A 41 -14.03 3.74 -3.58
N PRO A 42 -14.78 3.51 -4.68
CA PRO A 42 -14.45 2.52 -5.70
C PRO A 42 -13.11 2.74 -6.43
N ARG A 43 -12.47 3.91 -6.24
CA ARG A 43 -11.14 4.19 -6.82
C ARG A 43 -10.00 3.50 -6.07
N PHE A 44 -10.21 3.07 -4.81
CA PHE A 44 -9.23 2.33 -4.01
C PHE A 44 -9.42 0.81 -4.15
N ILE A 45 -9.30 0.31 -5.37
CA ILE A 45 -9.41 -1.13 -5.67
C ILE A 45 -8.17 -1.86 -5.16
N SER A 46 -8.38 -2.98 -4.46
CA SER A 46 -7.27 -3.80 -3.97
C SER A 46 -6.45 -4.39 -5.13
N SER A 47 -5.19 -3.98 -5.25
CA SER A 47 -4.21 -4.61 -6.16
C SER A 47 -3.54 -5.86 -5.59
N LEU A 48 -3.92 -6.27 -4.37
CA LEU A 48 -3.28 -7.36 -3.64
C LEU A 48 -3.74 -8.72 -4.17
N THR A 49 -2.97 -9.29 -5.10
CA THR A 49 -3.22 -10.59 -5.74
C THR A 49 -2.10 -11.59 -5.44
N GLU A 50 -2.46 -12.86 -5.24
CA GLU A 50 -1.46 -13.93 -5.08
C GLU A 50 -1.17 -14.55 -6.46
N VAL A 51 0.08 -14.45 -6.91
CA VAL A 51 0.58 -15.06 -8.15
C VAL A 51 1.80 -15.89 -7.81
N ASN A 52 1.80 -17.18 -8.20
CA ASN A 52 2.92 -18.10 -7.93
C ASN A 52 3.35 -18.14 -6.46
N MET A 53 2.38 -18.19 -5.54
CA MET A 53 2.57 -18.19 -4.07
C MET A 53 3.25 -16.93 -3.51
N ARG A 54 3.22 -15.82 -4.24
CA ARG A 54 3.70 -14.51 -3.79
C ARG A 54 2.61 -13.48 -4.00
N TYR A 55 2.47 -12.58 -3.03
CA TYR A 55 1.58 -11.45 -3.17
C TYR A 55 2.31 -10.32 -3.88
N GLU A 56 1.73 -9.82 -4.97
CA GLU A 56 2.26 -8.65 -5.67
C GLU A 56 2.12 -7.40 -4.78
N GLY A 57 3.17 -6.58 -4.72
CA GLY A 57 3.18 -5.35 -3.91
C GLY A 57 3.38 -5.58 -2.41
N VAL A 58 3.72 -6.79 -1.94
CA VAL A 58 4.02 -7.04 -0.52
C VAL A 58 5.53 -7.06 -0.28
N GLU A 59 5.98 -6.21 0.64
CA GLU A 59 7.36 -6.17 1.13
C GLU A 59 7.46 -6.65 2.57
N VAL A 60 8.54 -7.39 2.87
CA VAL A 60 8.82 -7.92 4.20
C VAL A 60 9.90 -7.09 4.86
N ILE A 61 9.53 -6.27 5.84
CA ILE A 61 10.45 -5.42 6.60
C ILE A 61 11.05 -6.23 7.75
N SER A 62 10.21 -6.91 8.53
CA SER A 62 10.61 -7.76 9.65
C SER A 62 9.73 -9.02 9.72
N PRO A 63 10.03 -10.01 10.59
CA PRO A 63 9.16 -11.17 10.77
C PRO A 63 7.72 -10.82 11.20
N THR A 64 7.50 -9.60 11.68
CA THR A 64 6.20 -9.09 12.16
C THR A 64 5.77 -7.79 11.49
N GLU A 65 6.55 -7.25 10.56
CA GLU A 65 6.27 -5.96 9.91
C GLU A 65 6.32 -6.09 8.39
N PHE A 66 5.28 -5.58 7.75
CA PHE A 66 5.05 -5.71 6.32
C PHE A 66 4.61 -4.37 5.73
N GLU A 67 4.91 -4.18 4.46
CA GLU A 67 4.34 -3.11 3.65
C GLU A 67 3.54 -3.70 2.49
N VAL A 68 2.37 -3.15 2.25
CA VAL A 68 1.51 -3.47 1.12
C VAL A 68 1.37 -2.22 0.26
N VAL A 69 1.94 -2.28 -0.94
CA VAL A 69 1.81 -1.23 -1.94
C VAL A 69 0.48 -1.39 -2.66
N LEU A 70 -0.41 -0.42 -2.48
CA LEU A 70 -1.72 -0.36 -3.15
C LEU A 70 -1.57 0.43 -4.45
N TYR A 71 -1.53 -0.27 -5.58
CA TYR A 71 -1.40 0.38 -6.88
C TYR A 71 -2.73 0.99 -7.33
N LEU A 72 -2.74 2.32 -7.44
CA LEU A 72 -3.89 3.11 -7.85
C LEU A 72 -3.97 3.21 -9.38
N ASN A 73 -5.20 3.16 -9.89
CA ASN A 73 -5.47 3.42 -11.31
C ASN A 73 -5.24 4.89 -11.66
N GLN A 74 -4.65 5.15 -12.83
CA GLN A 74 -4.45 6.50 -13.35
C GLN A 74 -4.80 6.61 -14.84
N MET A 75 -5.15 7.83 -15.27
CA MET A 75 -5.60 8.14 -16.64
C MET A 75 -4.48 8.65 -17.56
N GLY A 76 -3.21 8.53 -17.17
CA GLY A 76 -2.07 8.96 -17.99
C GLY A 76 -2.01 10.48 -18.27
N VAL A 77 -2.66 11.30 -17.43
CA VAL A 77 -2.72 12.76 -17.62
C VAL A 77 -1.58 13.52 -16.93
N PHE A 78 -0.80 12.83 -16.09
CA PHE A 78 0.32 13.39 -15.34
C PHE A 78 1.66 13.02 -15.97
N ASN A 79 2.58 13.97 -15.98
CA ASN A 79 3.99 13.75 -16.24
C ASN A 79 4.70 13.42 -14.92
N PHE A 80 5.61 12.45 -14.98
CA PHE A 80 6.59 12.22 -13.95
C PHE A 80 7.70 13.26 -14.08
N VAL A 81 7.95 14.02 -13.02
CA VAL A 81 8.98 15.06 -12.97
C VAL A 81 9.91 14.75 -11.80
N ASP A 82 11.16 14.47 -12.12
CA ASP A 82 12.25 14.38 -11.16
C ASP A 82 13.26 15.48 -11.52
N ASP A 83 13.25 16.55 -10.73
CA ASP A 83 14.12 17.71 -10.89
C ASP A 83 15.24 17.74 -9.84
N GLY A 84 15.38 16.69 -9.02
CA GLY A 84 16.40 16.59 -7.97
C GLY A 84 16.16 17.50 -6.76
N THR A 85 15.02 18.20 -6.67
CA THR A 85 14.73 19.10 -5.53
C THR A 85 14.68 18.34 -4.20
N ILE A 86 14.16 17.11 -4.20
CA ILE A 86 14.08 16.25 -3.02
C ILE A 86 14.69 14.89 -3.39
N PRO A 87 15.87 14.53 -2.84
CA PRO A 87 16.50 13.24 -3.11
C PRO A 87 15.56 12.06 -2.79
N GLY A 88 15.42 11.14 -3.74
CA GLY A 88 14.57 9.95 -3.61
C GLY A 88 13.06 10.23 -3.74
N CYS A 89 12.67 11.44 -4.14
CA CYS A 89 11.27 11.83 -4.38
C CYS A 89 11.12 12.40 -5.79
N ALA A 90 9.92 12.26 -6.34
CA ALA A 90 9.52 12.86 -7.59
C ALA A 90 8.11 13.44 -7.47
N VAL A 91 7.68 14.23 -8.44
CA VAL A 91 6.35 14.83 -8.46
C VAL A 91 5.58 14.45 -9.72
N LEU A 92 4.27 14.29 -9.56
CA LEU A 92 3.33 14.09 -10.68
C LEU A 92 2.65 15.42 -10.97
N LYS A 93 2.87 15.98 -12.16
CA LYS A 93 2.30 17.26 -12.60
C LYS A 93 1.42 17.06 -13.82
N LEU A 94 0.27 17.72 -13.88
CA LEU A 94 -0.59 17.69 -15.06
C LEU A 94 0.22 18.06 -16.31
N SER A 95 0.08 17.26 -17.36
CA SER A 95 0.67 17.53 -18.68
C SER A 95 0.03 18.75 -19.36
N ASP A 96 -1.27 18.95 -19.15
CA ASP A 96 -2.06 20.08 -19.64
C ASP A 96 -3.18 20.38 -18.63
N GLY A 97 -3.36 21.65 -18.27
CA GLY A 97 -4.41 22.09 -17.35
C GLY A 97 -5.83 21.74 -17.82
N ARG A 98 -6.05 21.63 -19.14
CA ARG A 98 -7.34 21.23 -19.71
C ARG A 98 -7.70 19.77 -19.42
N LYS A 99 -6.71 18.91 -19.15
CA LYS A 99 -6.92 17.49 -18.79
C LYS A 99 -7.25 17.29 -17.31
N ARG A 100 -7.35 18.36 -16.51
CA ARG A 100 -7.63 18.28 -15.07
C ARG A 100 -8.90 17.49 -14.76
N SER A 101 -9.99 17.76 -15.48
CA SER A 101 -11.29 17.09 -15.33
C SER A 101 -11.28 15.63 -15.79
N MET A 102 -10.28 15.21 -16.57
CA MET A 102 -10.14 13.82 -17.00
C MET A 102 -9.44 12.94 -15.95
N SER A 103 -8.86 13.54 -14.90
CA SER A 103 -8.19 12.78 -13.85
C SER A 103 -9.19 12.13 -12.90
N LEU A 104 -8.99 10.85 -12.60
CA LEU A 104 -9.70 10.14 -11.52
C LEU A 104 -9.49 10.78 -10.15
N TRP A 105 -8.42 11.56 -9.96
CA TRP A 105 -7.96 12.09 -8.68
C TRP A 105 -8.03 13.62 -8.63
N VAL A 106 -9.00 14.20 -9.34
CA VAL A 106 -9.11 15.65 -9.60
C VAL A 106 -9.09 16.49 -8.33
N GLU A 107 -9.72 16.03 -7.25
CA GLU A 107 -9.81 16.73 -5.96
C GLU A 107 -8.46 16.79 -5.22
N PHE A 108 -7.51 15.93 -5.60
CA PHE A 108 -6.17 15.88 -5.01
C PHE A 108 -5.14 16.69 -5.80
N ILE A 109 -5.55 17.32 -6.91
CA ILE A 109 -4.68 18.18 -7.72
C ILE A 109 -4.66 19.59 -7.12
N THR A 110 -3.46 20.05 -6.76
CA THR A 110 -3.21 21.41 -6.26
C THR A 110 -3.53 22.49 -7.29
N ALA A 111 -3.68 23.75 -6.86
CA ALA A 111 -3.89 24.87 -7.78
C ALA A 111 -2.80 24.94 -8.87
N SER A 112 -1.55 24.64 -8.50
CA SER A 112 -0.38 24.62 -9.40
C SER A 112 -0.25 23.36 -10.27
N GLY A 113 -1.23 22.43 -10.21
CA GLY A 113 -1.30 21.27 -11.10
C GLY A 113 -0.57 20.01 -10.64
N TYR A 114 -0.03 19.98 -9.41
CA TYR A 114 0.60 18.79 -8.82
C TYR A 114 -0.42 17.88 -8.15
N LEU A 115 -0.29 16.56 -8.35
CA LEU A 115 -1.06 15.55 -7.63
C LEU A 115 -0.49 15.36 -6.21
N SER A 116 -1.29 15.62 -5.18
CA SER A 116 -0.82 15.59 -3.80
C SER A 116 -0.90 14.19 -3.18
N ALA A 117 0.26 13.52 -3.05
CA ALA A 117 0.37 12.25 -2.32
C ALA A 117 -0.15 12.34 -0.87
N ARG A 118 0.10 13.47 -0.18
CA ARG A 118 -0.37 13.71 1.19
C ARG A 118 -1.89 13.74 1.28
N LYS A 119 -2.57 14.42 0.34
CA LYS A 119 -4.05 14.49 0.36
C LYS A 119 -4.68 13.13 0.03
N ILE A 120 -4.13 12.40 -0.94
CA ILE A 120 -4.57 11.02 -1.24
C ILE A 120 -4.45 10.14 -0.01
N ARG A 121 -3.26 10.15 0.64
CA ARG A 121 -3.03 9.35 1.84
C ARG A 121 -3.95 9.72 3.00
N SER A 122 -4.17 11.02 3.24
CA SER A 122 -5.10 11.47 4.29
C SER A 122 -6.55 11.02 4.05
N ARG A 123 -7.01 11.07 2.79
CA ARG A 123 -8.32 10.53 2.43
C ARG A 123 -8.37 9.02 2.65
N PHE A 124 -7.37 8.29 2.15
CA PHE A 124 -7.27 6.85 2.29
C PHE A 124 -7.22 6.41 3.77
N GLN A 125 -6.45 7.12 4.59
CA GLN A 125 -6.38 6.91 6.03
C GLN A 125 -7.76 7.01 6.70
N THR A 126 -8.55 8.02 6.34
CA THR A 126 -9.91 8.20 6.86
C THR A 126 -10.83 7.03 6.47
N LEU A 127 -10.73 6.56 5.23
CA LEU A 127 -11.52 5.42 4.75
C LEU A 127 -11.11 4.12 5.47
N VAL A 128 -9.82 3.89 5.63
CA VAL A 128 -9.31 2.70 6.34
C VAL A 128 -9.71 2.72 7.81
N ALA A 129 -9.65 3.87 8.47
CA ALA A 129 -10.11 4.02 9.87
C ALA A 129 -11.59 3.60 10.03
N GLN A 130 -12.43 3.90 9.05
CA GLN A 130 -13.84 3.47 9.07
C GLN A 130 -14.02 1.99 8.68
N ALA A 131 -13.18 1.50 7.77
CA ALA A 131 -13.23 0.11 7.30
C ALA A 131 -12.83 -0.88 8.39
N VAL A 132 -11.83 -0.57 9.22
CA VAL A 132 -11.40 -1.47 10.31
C VAL A 132 -12.49 -1.71 11.35
N ASP A 133 -13.45 -0.79 11.51
CA ASP A 133 -14.59 -0.96 12.43
C ASP A 133 -15.74 -1.79 11.82
N LYS A 134 -15.78 -1.91 10.48
CA LYS A 134 -16.87 -2.57 9.74
C LYS A 134 -16.49 -3.94 9.17
N CYS A 135 -15.21 -4.19 8.95
CA CYS A 135 -14.73 -5.40 8.28
C CYS A 135 -15.00 -6.68 9.10
N SER A 136 -14.90 -7.83 8.43
CA SER A 136 -15.08 -9.16 9.03
C SER A 136 -14.07 -9.43 10.15
N TYR A 137 -12.91 -8.76 10.10
CA TYR A 137 -11.81 -8.91 11.05
C TYR A 137 -11.74 -7.82 12.13
N ARG A 138 -12.75 -6.97 12.29
CA ARG A 138 -12.76 -5.80 13.21
C ARG A 138 -12.30 -6.06 14.65
N ASP A 139 -12.47 -7.29 15.14
CA ASP A 139 -12.09 -7.71 16.50
C ASP A 139 -10.58 -7.95 16.64
N VAL A 140 -9.89 -8.20 15.52
CA VAL A 140 -8.45 -8.51 15.48
C VAL A 140 -7.62 -7.54 14.66
N VAL A 141 -8.22 -6.50 14.08
CA VAL A 141 -7.51 -5.43 13.37
C VAL A 141 -7.83 -4.08 13.97
N LYS A 142 -6.79 -3.28 14.20
CA LYS A 142 -6.91 -1.88 14.63
C LYS A 142 -5.99 -1.00 13.80
N MET A 143 -6.39 0.23 13.53
CA MET A 143 -5.50 1.21 12.93
C MET A 143 -4.57 1.78 14.01
N ILE A 144 -3.28 1.93 13.70
CA ILE A 144 -2.32 2.54 14.62
C ILE A 144 -2.52 4.07 14.60
N PRO A 145 -2.73 4.73 15.76
CA PRO A 145 -2.93 6.17 15.85
C PRO A 145 -1.60 6.95 15.73
N ASP A 146 -1.71 8.29 15.79
CA ASP A 146 -0.57 9.22 15.90
C ASP A 146 0.48 9.13 14.77
N THR A 147 0.04 8.76 13.56
CA THR A 147 0.88 8.74 12.35
C THR A 147 0.08 9.21 11.14
N THR A 148 0.78 9.76 10.13
CA THR A 148 0.17 10.07 8.83
C THR A 148 0.17 8.88 7.88
N GLU A 149 0.82 7.78 8.26
CA GLU A 149 0.83 6.55 7.47
C GLU A 149 -0.38 5.69 7.80
N VAL A 150 -0.83 4.90 6.83
CA VAL A 150 -1.91 3.95 7.04
C VAL A 150 -1.32 2.65 7.55
N LYS A 151 -1.33 2.47 8.88
CA LYS A 151 -0.79 1.28 9.53
C LYS A 151 -1.87 0.51 10.26
N LEU A 152 -1.94 -0.78 10.02
CA LEU A 152 -2.80 -1.73 10.72
C LEU A 152 -1.99 -2.53 11.72
N ARG A 153 -2.53 -2.74 12.91
CA ARG A 153 -2.09 -3.75 13.87
C ARG A 153 -3.07 -4.92 13.81
N ILE A 154 -2.55 -6.10 13.48
CA ILE A 154 -3.32 -7.34 13.33
C ILE A 154 -2.94 -8.29 14.48
N LYS A 155 -3.94 -8.77 15.22
CA LYS A 155 -3.83 -9.70 16.35
C LYS A 155 -2.84 -9.23 17.43
N GLU A 156 -2.73 -7.92 17.63
CA GLU A 156 -1.75 -7.28 18.53
C GLU A 156 -0.29 -7.69 18.27
N ARG A 157 0.01 -8.27 17.10
CA ARG A 157 1.30 -8.91 16.82
C ARG A 157 1.95 -8.41 15.54
N TYR A 158 1.17 -8.24 14.49
CA TYR A 158 1.68 -7.90 13.17
C TYR A 158 1.35 -6.44 12.85
N VAL A 159 2.31 -5.73 12.27
CA VAL A 159 2.11 -4.36 11.78
C VAL A 159 2.19 -4.36 10.26
N VAL A 160 1.23 -3.72 9.62
CA VAL A 160 1.13 -3.65 8.17
C VAL A 160 0.92 -2.22 7.74
N GLN A 161 1.86 -1.66 7.00
CA GLN A 161 1.66 -0.38 6.33
C GLN A 161 0.98 -0.62 4.97
N ILE A 162 -0.03 0.17 4.63
CA ILE A 162 -0.63 0.17 3.30
C ILE A 162 -0.29 1.50 2.63
N THR A 163 0.49 1.44 1.55
CA THR A 163 1.04 2.62 0.87
C THR A 163 0.36 2.79 -0.49
N PRO A 164 -0.51 3.80 -0.68
CA PRO A 164 -1.04 4.13 -2.00
C PRO A 164 0.09 4.57 -2.94
N ALA A 165 0.15 3.98 -4.12
CA ALA A 165 1.21 4.22 -5.08
C ALA A 165 0.70 4.24 -6.52
N PHE A 166 1.47 4.85 -7.42
CA PHE A 166 1.25 4.74 -8.86
C PHE A 166 2.41 3.96 -9.46
N ARG A 167 2.10 2.96 -10.31
CA ARG A 167 3.11 2.32 -11.15
C ARG A 167 3.42 3.26 -12.31
N CYS A 168 4.66 3.73 -12.37
CA CYS A 168 5.16 4.49 -13.51
C CYS A 168 5.74 3.48 -14.52
N GLY A 169 5.08 3.36 -15.67
CA GLY A 169 5.52 2.53 -16.78
C GLY A 169 5.48 3.34 -18.07
N GLY A 170 6.50 3.16 -18.89
CA GLY A 170 6.75 3.89 -20.13
C GLY A 170 8.08 3.44 -20.71
#